data_AF-A0A258E1A7-F1
#
_entry.id   AF-A0A258E1A7-F1
#
_cell.length_a   1.000
_cell.length_b   1.000
_cell.length_c   1.000
_cell.angle_alpha   90.00
_cell.angle_beta   90.00
_cell.angle_gamma   90.00
#
_symmetry.space_group_name_H-M   'P 1'
#
loop_
_entity.id
_entity.type
_entity.pdbx_description
1 polymer ?
#
loop_
_entity_poly.entity_id
_entity_poly.type
_entity_poly.pdbx_seq_one_letter_code
_entity_poly.pdbx_strand_id
1 'polypeptide(L)'
;MGERKAGQRVEGAVDREFRVISALNRIDVPSPRAYALSEDESVVGTPFYIMEYCDGRVLWDPLLPDVPKEGRRDIYRAKVEALALGISEED
;
A
#
# COMPACT_ATOMS: atom_id res chain seq x y z
N MET A 1 -19.13 21.05 11.83
CA MET A 1 -19.15 20.45 10.48
C MET A 1 -18.09 21.16 9.65
N GLY A 2 -16.85 20.65 9.63
CA GLY A 2 -15.74 21.30 8.93
C GLY A 2 -15.65 20.75 7.51
N GLU A 3 -15.83 21.62 6.52
CA GLU A 3 -15.61 21.29 5.11
C GLU A 3 -14.12 21.01 4.90
N ARG A 4 -13.77 19.75 4.62
CA ARG A 4 -12.43 19.45 4.08
C ARG A 4 -12.43 19.88 2.61
N LYS A 5 -11.62 20.87 2.26
CA LYS A 5 -11.31 21.21 0.87
C LYS A 5 -10.73 19.96 0.20
N ALA A 6 -11.44 19.42 -0.78
CA ALA A 6 -10.92 18.36 -1.63
C ALA A 6 -9.63 18.83 -2.30
N GLY A 7 -8.53 18.08 -2.15
CA GLY A 7 -7.29 18.28 -2.90
C GLY A 7 -6.06 18.74 -2.12
N GLN A 8 -6.15 19.05 -0.82
CA GLN A 8 -4.95 19.42 -0.06
C GLN A 8 -4.18 18.16 0.39
N ARG A 9 -3.27 17.66 -0.45
CA ARG A 9 -2.29 16.64 -0.05
C ARG A 9 -1.33 17.25 0.96
N VAL A 10 -0.97 16.46 1.97
CA VAL A 10 0.06 16.85 2.94
C VAL A 10 1.40 16.82 2.22
N GLU A 11 2.13 17.93 2.28
CA GLU A 11 3.50 18.05 1.77
C GLU A 11 4.37 16.93 2.36
N GLY A 12 5.11 16.20 1.52
CA GLY A 12 5.94 15.06 1.92
C GLY A 12 5.24 13.69 2.04
N ALA A 13 3.92 13.60 1.85
CA ALA A 13 3.24 12.29 1.86
C ALA A 13 3.72 11.37 0.73
N VAL A 14 3.92 11.92 -0.48
CA VAL A 14 4.33 11.18 -1.69
C VAL A 14 5.73 10.59 -1.55
N ASP A 15 6.71 11.38 -1.10
CA ASP A 15 8.09 10.93 -0.87
C ASP A 15 8.13 9.86 0.24
N ARG A 16 7.41 10.06 1.34
CA ARG A 16 7.33 9.08 2.42
C ARG A 16 6.75 7.76 1.94
N GLU A 17 5.66 7.78 1.18
CA GLU A 17 5.06 6.57 0.60
C GLU A 17 6.03 5.85 -0.33
N PHE A 18 6.68 6.59 -1.24
CA PHE A 18 7.68 6.02 -2.15
C PHE A 18 8.83 5.35 -1.39
N ARG A 19 9.38 6.01 -0.36
CA ARG A 19 10.46 5.46 0.47
C ARG A 19 10.04 4.18 1.20
N VAL A 20 8.84 4.16 1.79
CA VAL A 20 8.32 2.98 2.49
C VAL A 20 8.14 1.82 1.52
N ILE A 21 7.46 2.03 0.38
CA ILE A 21 7.22 0.96 -0.60
C ILE A 21 8.55 0.46 -1.19
N SER A 22 9.47 1.37 -1.53
CA SER A 22 10.81 1.00 -2.05
C SER A 22 11.62 0.19 -1.05
N ALA A 23 11.49 0.46 0.26
CA ALA A 23 12.14 -0.31 1.30
C ALA A 23 11.51 -1.70 1.48
N LEU A 24 10.17 -1.78 1.43
CA LEU A 24 9.45 -3.06 1.50
C LEU A 24 9.82 -3.99 0.35
N ASN A 25 10.12 -3.47 -0.85
CA ASN A 25 10.58 -4.28 -1.98
C ASN A 25 11.94 -5.00 -1.75
N ARG A 26 12.64 -4.70 -0.66
CA ARG A 26 13.93 -5.32 -0.30
C ARG A 26 13.79 -6.46 0.71
N ILE A 27 12.58 -6.69 1.22
CA ILE A 27 12.26 -7.75 2.19
C ILE A 27 11.08 -8.58 1.65
N ASP A 28 10.82 -9.74 2.24
CA ASP A 28 9.81 -10.70 1.73
C ASP A 28 8.35 -10.29 1.98
N VAL A 29 8.06 -8.99 2.18
CA VAL A 29 6.70 -8.49 2.35
C VAL A 29 6.05 -8.28 0.97
N PRO A 30 4.90 -8.92 0.68
CA PRO A 30 4.21 -8.76 -0.59
C PRO A 30 3.72 -7.31 -0.75
N SER A 31 4.43 -6.55 -1.58
CA SER A 31 4.21 -5.11 -1.83
C SER A 31 4.41 -4.79 -3.32
N PRO A 32 3.71 -3.79 -3.87
CA PRO A 32 3.92 -3.36 -5.24
C PRO A 32 5.36 -2.84 -5.41
N ARG A 33 5.97 -3.07 -6.58
CA ARG A 33 7.27 -2.46 -6.89
C ARG A 33 7.15 -0.95 -7.08
N ALA A 34 7.96 -0.17 -6.38
CA ALA A 34 8.15 1.25 -6.67
C ALA A 34 9.21 1.43 -7.78
N TYR A 35 8.90 2.20 -8.82
CA TYR A 35 9.80 2.36 -9.97
C TYR A 35 10.57 3.68 -9.94
N ALA A 36 9.88 4.81 -9.72
CA ALA A 36 10.51 6.12 -9.73
C ALA A 36 9.67 7.16 -8.97
N LEU A 37 10.35 8.12 -8.34
CA LEU A 37 9.77 9.33 -7.74
C LEU A 37 10.14 10.53 -8.62
N SER A 38 9.17 11.41 -8.87
CA SER A 38 9.37 12.71 -9.50
C SER A 38 8.90 13.80 -8.55
N GLU A 39 9.83 14.66 -8.15
CA GLU A 39 9.56 15.89 -7.38
C GLU A 39 9.44 17.11 -8.29
N ASP A 40 9.59 16.92 -9.61
CA ASP A 40 9.47 17.98 -10.60
C ASP A 40 7.99 18.28 -10.88
N GLU A 41 7.50 19.35 -10.24
CA GLU A 41 6.11 19.79 -10.41
C GLU A 41 5.79 20.24 -11.84
N SER A 42 6.78 20.50 -12.70
CA SER A 42 6.53 20.90 -14.09
C SER A 42 5.93 19.78 -14.95
N VAL A 43 6.06 18.52 -14.53
CA VAL A 43 5.61 17.35 -15.31
C VAL A 43 4.08 17.19 -15.28
N VAL A 44 3.48 17.23 -14.08
CA VAL A 44 2.02 17.04 -13.88
C VAL A 44 1.39 17.99 -12.85
N GLY A 45 2.12 19.04 -12.44
CA GLY A 45 1.63 20.06 -11.51
C GLY A 45 1.72 19.71 -10.03
N THR A 46 2.29 18.55 -9.68
CA THR A 46 2.49 18.11 -8.29
C THR A 46 3.49 16.93 -8.23
N PRO A 47 4.21 16.70 -7.12
CA PRO A 47 5.06 15.53 -6.97
C PRO A 47 4.28 14.21 -7.04
N PHE A 48 4.88 13.18 -7.64
CA PHE A 48 4.26 11.87 -7.81
C PHE A 48 5.31 10.75 -7.90
N TYR A 49 4.89 9.50 -7.70
CA TYR A 49 5.71 8.32 -7.98
C TYR A 49 4.95 7.31 -8.83
N ILE A 50 5.70 6.45 -9.52
CA ILE A 50 5.17 5.35 -10.31
C ILE A 50 5.45 4.04 -9.58
N MET A 51 4.44 3.16 -9.52
CA MET A 51 4.52 1.84 -8.93
C MET A 51 3.81 0.79 -9.78
N GLU A 52 4.03 -0.47 -9.44
CA GLU A 52 3.40 -1.64 -10.04
C GLU A 52 1.87 -1.57 -9.97
N TYR A 53 1.23 -1.96 -11.08
CA TYR A 53 -0.19 -2.22 -11.10
C TYR A 53 -0.43 -3.66 -10.63
N CYS A 54 -0.96 -3.81 -9.40
CA CYS A 54 -1.35 -5.11 -8.88
C CYS A 54 -2.76 -5.47 -9.37
N ASP A 55 -2.85 -6.33 -10.38
CA ASP A 55 -4.13 -6.90 -10.81
C ASP A 55 -4.68 -7.83 -9.71
N GLY A 56 -5.84 -7.48 -9.17
CA GLY A 56 -6.38 -8.15 -7.99
C GLY A 56 -7.66 -7.53 -7.46
N ARG A 57 -7.97 -7.86 -6.20
CA ARG A 57 -9.22 -7.48 -5.55
C ARG A 57 -8.95 -6.70 -4.28
N VAL A 58 -9.69 -5.61 -4.08
CA VAL A 58 -9.72 -4.89 -2.81
C VAL A 58 -10.89 -5.41 -1.98
N LEU A 59 -10.58 -6.12 -0.89
CA LEU A 59 -11.57 -6.71 0.01
C LEU A 59 -11.94 -5.69 1.11
N TRP A 60 -13.01 -4.92 0.89
CA TRP A 60 -13.43 -3.84 1.78
C TRP A 60 -14.21 -4.30 3.01
N ASP A 61 -15.13 -5.26 2.83
CA ASP A 61 -15.94 -5.78 3.92
C ASP A 61 -15.19 -6.91 4.65
N PRO A 62 -14.82 -6.75 5.93
CA PRO A 62 -14.18 -7.81 6.70
C PRO A 62 -15.08 -9.04 6.88
N LEU A 63 -16.41 -8.93 6.71
CA LEU A 63 -17.29 -10.09 6.73
C LEU A 63 -17.12 -11.00 5.50
N LEU A 64 -16.44 -10.51 4.44
CA LEU A 64 -16.18 -11.24 3.19
C LEU A 64 -17.45 -11.91 2.63
N PRO A 65 -18.54 -11.15 2.39
CA PRO A 65 -19.85 -11.70 2.03
C PRO A 65 -19.80 -12.55 0.76
N ASP A 66 -18.96 -12.17 -0.21
CA ASP A 66 -18.82 -12.84 -1.50
C ASP A 66 -17.83 -14.02 -1.49
N VAL A 67 -17.23 -14.32 -0.33
CA VAL A 67 -16.31 -15.45 -0.17
C VAL A 67 -17.01 -16.57 0.61
N PRO A 68 -17.01 -17.81 0.09
CA PRO A 68 -17.47 -18.98 0.84
C PRO A 68 -16.77 -19.11 2.18
N LYS A 69 -17.47 -19.59 3.20
CA LYS A 69 -16.96 -19.66 4.58
C LYS A 69 -15.60 -20.35 4.66
N GLU A 70 -15.42 -21.40 3.87
CA GLU A 70 -14.23 -22.24 3.81
C GLU A 70 -12.99 -21.44 3.35
N GLY A 71 -13.16 -20.49 2.42
CA GLY A 71 -12.08 -19.67 1.88
C GLY A 71 -11.71 -18.44 2.71
N ARG A 72 -12.56 -18.04 3.67
CA ARG A 72 -12.31 -16.84 4.50
C ARG A 72 -11.09 -17.00 5.39
N ARG A 73 -10.87 -18.21 5.92
CA ARG A 73 -9.73 -18.48 6.82
C ARG A 73 -8.39 -18.22 6.15
N ASP A 74 -8.25 -18.61 4.89
CA ASP A 74 -6.98 -18.48 4.17
C ASP A 74 -6.67 -17.02 3.84
N ILE A 75 -7.69 -16.22 3.50
CA ILE A 75 -7.54 -14.76 3.33
C ILE A 75 -7.04 -14.10 4.62
N TYR A 76 -7.67 -14.44 5.75
CA TYR A 76 -7.27 -13.89 7.05
C TYR A 76 -5.88 -14.36 7.48
N ARG A 77 -5.53 -15.62 7.22
CA ARG A 77 -4.18 -16.13 7.45
C ARG A 77 -3.16 -15.34 6.64
N ALA A 78 -3.35 -15.21 5.33
CA ALA A 78 -2.45 -14.46 4.46
C ALA A 78 -2.28 -12.99 4.90
N LYS A 79 -3.36 -12.34 5.37
CA LYS A 79 -3.30 -11.00 5.95
C LYS A 79 -2.40 -10.94 7.19
N VAL A 80 -2.53 -11.91 8.10
CA VAL A 80 -1.71 -11.96 9.33
C VAL A 80 -0.26 -12.29 9.01
N GLU A 81 -0.01 -13.23 8.10
CA GLU A 81 1.34 -13.56 7.62
C GLU A 81 2.03 -12.33 7.03
N ALA A 82 1.34 -11.56 6.17
CA ALA A 82 1.88 -10.32 5.60
C ALA A 82 2.26 -9.28 6.67
N LEU A 83 1.51 -9.20 7.78
CA LEU A 83 1.83 -8.30 8.90
C LEU A 83 3.01 -8.81 9.75
N ALA A 84 3.17 -10.13 9.87
CA ALA A 84 4.20 -10.75 10.68
C ALA A 84 5.56 -10.82 9.99
N LEU A 85 5.62 -10.82 8.65
CA LEU A 85 6.86 -10.92 7.87
C LEU A 85 7.88 -9.80 8.14
N GLY A 86 7.44 -8.64 8.65
CA GLY A 86 8.33 -7.55 9.06
C GLY A 86 8.89 -7.69 10.48
N ILE A 87 8.53 -8.74 11.21
CA ILE A 87 9.01 -9.07 12.56
C ILE A 87 10.01 -10.21 12.41
N SER A 88 11.15 -9.94 11.78
CA SER A 88 12.32 -10.81 11.96
C SER A 88 12.73 -10.71 13.42
N GLU A 89 12.68 -11.83 14.16
CA GLU A 89 13.35 -11.93 15.45
C GLU A 89 14.83 -11.60 15.21
N GLU A 90 15.30 -10.51 15.81
CA GLU A 90 16.73 -10.34 16.06
C GLU A 90 17.15 -11.45 17.04
N ASP A 91 18.03 -12.35 16.60
CA ASP A 91 18.96 -13.05 17.49
C ASP A 91 20.06 -12.09 17.96
#